data_AF-A0A7J3FEI8-F1
#
_entry.id   AF-A0A7J3FEI8-F1
#
_cell.length_a   1.000
_cell.length_b   1.000
_cell.length_c   1.000
_cell.angle_alpha   90.00
_cell.angle_beta   90.00
_cell.angle_gamma   90.00
#
_symmetry.space_group_name_H-M   'P 1'
#
loop_
_entity.id
_entity.type
_entity.pdbx_description
1 polymer ?
#
loop_
_entity_poly.entity_id
_entity_poly.type
_entity_poly.pdbx_seq_one_letter_code
_entity_poly.pdbx_strand_id
1 'polypeptide(L)'
;MPERTCHFCGGGLEPGTGLMFVRRDGTVHFFCSSKCERNFRMGRSASKLKWARRGGVLERTLVMIKPDGVRAGLSGEIASRIARSGLKVVASKRMRLDRALAERLYSPHRGKEFFKDLVDFICSGEVEVMMVEGERAVKRVRQLVGPTDPAVAPKGTIRGDFGKSIRENVVHAADSVRSAKRELALFF
;
A
#
# COMPACT_ATOMS: atom_id res chain seq x y z
N MET A 1 -6.57 -21.22 3.33
CA MET A 1 -7.43 -20.82 4.47
C MET A 1 -8.51 -19.90 3.92
N PRO A 2 -9.79 -20.08 4.27
CA PRO A 2 -10.86 -19.27 3.67
C PRO A 2 -10.68 -17.80 4.06
N GLU A 3 -10.70 -16.92 3.05
CA GLU A 3 -10.74 -15.48 3.27
C GLU A 3 -12.03 -15.15 4.03
N ARG A 4 -11.90 -14.59 5.23
CA ARG A 4 -13.08 -14.12 6.00
C ARG A 4 -13.61 -12.88 5.30
N THR A 5 -14.91 -12.62 5.33
CA THR A 5 -15.48 -11.37 4.80
C THR A 5 -15.98 -10.48 5.94
N CYS A 6 -15.91 -9.17 5.72
CA CYS A 6 -16.47 -8.19 6.63
C CYS A 6 -17.98 -8.35 6.65
N HIS A 7 -18.54 -8.62 7.82
CA HIS A 7 -19.96 -8.85 8.00
C HIS A 7 -20.82 -7.61 7.69
N PHE A 8 -20.21 -6.43 7.67
CA PHE A 8 -20.91 -5.20 7.30
C PHE A 8 -20.78 -4.88 5.81
N CYS A 9 -19.55 -4.60 5.33
CA CYS A 9 -19.35 -4.10 3.97
C CYS A 9 -19.05 -5.19 2.93
N GLY A 10 -18.99 -6.46 3.32
CA GLY A 10 -18.64 -7.58 2.43
C GLY A 10 -17.15 -7.65 2.05
N GLY A 11 -16.36 -6.63 2.36
CA GLY A 11 -14.93 -6.58 2.00
C GLY A 11 -14.10 -7.68 2.65
N GLY A 12 -13.15 -8.27 1.91
CA GLY A 12 -12.32 -9.37 2.39
C GLY A 12 -11.44 -9.00 3.61
N LEU A 13 -11.24 -9.96 4.50
CA LEU A 13 -10.45 -9.90 5.71
C LEU A 13 -9.37 -10.98 5.66
N GLU A 14 -8.13 -10.59 5.95
CA GLU A 14 -7.05 -11.58 6.07
C GLU A 14 -7.19 -12.34 7.39
N PRO A 15 -6.81 -13.62 7.42
CA PRO A 15 -6.68 -14.36 8.68
C PRO A 15 -5.81 -13.60 9.68
N GLY A 16 -6.28 -13.46 10.93
CA GLY A 16 -5.57 -12.71 11.98
C GLY A 16 -5.69 -11.19 11.90
N THR A 17 -6.44 -10.64 10.94
CA THR A 17 -6.71 -9.20 10.83
C THR A 17 -8.21 -8.90 10.98
N GLY A 18 -8.52 -7.62 11.23
CA GLY A 18 -9.89 -7.16 11.42
C GLY A 18 -10.33 -7.17 12.88
N LEU A 19 -11.51 -6.63 13.13
CA LEU A 19 -12.13 -6.60 14.45
C LEU A 19 -13.07 -7.78 14.60
N MET A 20 -13.04 -8.41 15.76
CA MET A 20 -13.94 -9.49 16.12
C MET A 20 -14.92 -8.98 17.17
N PHE A 21 -16.20 -9.21 16.92
CA PHE A 21 -17.28 -8.90 17.87
C PHE A 21 -18.06 -10.18 18.15
N VAL A 22 -18.17 -10.53 19.43
CA VAL A 22 -18.89 -11.72 19.88
C VAL A 22 -20.19 -11.25 20.55
N ARG A 23 -21.33 -11.74 20.06
CA ARG A 23 -22.64 -11.50 20.66
C ARG A 23 -22.83 -12.36 21.91
N ARG A 24 -23.82 -12.02 22.73
CA ARG A 24 -24.19 -12.80 23.92
C ARG A 24 -24.63 -14.23 23.61
N ASP A 25 -25.15 -14.45 22.40
CA ASP A 25 -25.55 -15.77 21.90
C ASP A 25 -24.37 -16.61 21.35
N GLY A 26 -23.13 -16.10 21.43
CA GLY A 26 -21.93 -16.77 20.92
C GLY A 26 -21.63 -16.51 19.44
N THR A 27 -22.49 -15.79 18.71
CA THR A 27 -22.26 -15.47 17.29
C THR A 27 -21.06 -14.54 17.13
N VAL A 28 -20.14 -14.89 16.25
CA VAL A 28 -18.93 -14.11 15.96
C VAL A 28 -19.07 -13.35 14.64
N HIS A 29 -18.91 -12.03 14.69
CA HIS A 29 -18.86 -11.17 13.52
C HIS A 29 -17.45 -10.59 13.32
N PHE A 30 -17.03 -10.50 12.05
CA PHE A 30 -15.75 -9.91 11.68
C PHE A 30 -15.93 -8.62 10.90
N PHE A 31 -15.09 -7.61 11.16
CA PHE A 31 -15.17 -6.31 10.49
C PHE A 31 -13.81 -5.83 9.99
N CYS A 32 -13.79 -5.18 8.81
CA CYS A 32 -12.56 -4.63 8.23
C CYS A 32 -12.08 -3.34 8.92
N SER A 33 -12.94 -2.68 9.69
CA SER A 33 -12.62 -1.45 10.38
C SER A 33 -13.59 -1.18 11.52
N SER A 34 -13.18 -0.33 12.47
CA SER A 34 -14.08 0.17 13.54
C SER A 34 -15.28 0.92 12.98
N LYS A 35 -15.16 1.47 11.77
CA LYS A 35 -16.27 2.12 11.06
C LYS A 35 -17.34 1.09 10.66
N CYS A 36 -16.93 -0.06 10.12
CA CYS A 36 -17.84 -1.15 9.79
C CYS A 36 -18.52 -1.72 11.04
N GLU A 37 -17.76 -2.01 12.09
CA GLU A 37 -18.30 -2.49 13.36
C GLU A 37 -19.33 -1.51 13.94
N ARG A 38 -19.00 -0.21 14.01
CA ARG A 38 -19.89 0.82 14.55
C ARG A 38 -21.18 0.92 13.75
N ASN A 39 -21.11 0.94 12.41
CA ASN A 39 -22.32 1.03 11.58
C ASN A 39 -23.17 -0.24 11.68
N PHE A 40 -22.56 -1.42 11.81
CA PHE A 40 -23.26 -2.67 12.09
C PHE A 40 -24.00 -2.61 13.43
N ARG A 41 -23.33 -2.17 14.50
CA ARG A 41 -23.93 -2.02 15.84
C ARG A 41 -25.08 -1.01 15.86
N MET A 42 -25.04 0.00 14.99
CA MET A 42 -26.13 0.97 14.80
C MET A 42 -27.28 0.44 13.93
N GLY A 43 -27.27 -0.83 13.50
CA GLY A 43 -28.32 -1.42 12.67
C GLY A 43 -28.39 -0.82 11.25
N ARG A 44 -27.33 -0.17 10.77
CA ARG A 44 -27.31 0.42 9.42
C ARG A 44 -27.15 -0.66 8.36
N SER A 45 -27.64 -0.39 7.16
CA SER A 45 -27.38 -1.25 6.00
C SER A 45 -26.21 -0.72 5.18
N ALA A 46 -25.26 -1.61 4.86
CA ALA A 46 -24.14 -1.29 3.98
C ALA A 46 -24.60 -0.86 2.58
N SER A 47 -25.70 -1.43 2.07
CA SER A 47 -26.25 -1.05 0.75
C SER A 47 -26.74 0.40 0.70
N LYS A 48 -27.00 1.03 1.85
CA LYS A 48 -27.39 2.45 1.96
C LYS A 48 -26.19 3.40 2.07
N LEU A 49 -24.99 2.89 2.35
CA LEU A 49 -23.80 3.71 2.53
C LEU A 49 -22.91 3.65 1.28
N LYS A 50 -22.73 4.78 0.60
CA LYS A 50 -21.93 4.89 -0.64
C LYS A 50 -20.53 4.28 -0.52
N TRP A 51 -19.87 4.44 0.63
CA TRP A 51 -18.54 3.86 0.87
C TRP A 51 -18.59 2.34 1.06
N ALA A 52 -19.64 1.80 1.69
CA ALA A 52 -19.77 0.35 1.88
C ALA A 52 -20.26 -0.38 0.62
N ARG A 53 -21.06 0.29 -0.23
CA ARG A 53 -21.47 -0.23 -1.57
C ARG A 53 -20.30 -0.42 -2.52
N ARG A 54 -19.25 0.40 -2.38
CA ARG A 54 -17.99 0.28 -3.13
C ARG A 54 -17.02 -0.62 -2.35
N GLY A 55 -17.51 -1.79 -1.94
CA GLY A 55 -16.78 -2.92 -1.31
C GLY A 55 -15.90 -2.66 -0.09
N GLY A 56 -15.86 -1.45 0.50
CA GLY A 56 -15.22 -1.25 1.80
C GLY A 56 -14.70 0.14 2.08
N VAL A 57 -13.80 0.24 3.06
CA VAL A 57 -13.12 1.49 3.38
C VAL A 57 -12.04 1.73 2.32
N LEU A 58 -12.12 2.86 1.62
CA LEU A 58 -11.07 3.29 0.69
C LEU A 58 -9.76 3.44 1.46
N GLU A 59 -8.76 2.67 1.07
CA GLU A 59 -7.41 2.77 1.58
C GLU A 59 -6.60 3.68 0.66
N ARG A 60 -5.67 4.41 1.26
CA ARG A 60 -4.64 5.15 0.53
C ARG A 60 -3.29 4.58 0.90
N THR A 61 -2.43 4.41 -0.09
CA THR A 61 -1.05 3.96 0.09
C THR A 61 -0.10 4.84 -0.69
N LEU A 62 1.14 4.91 -0.19
CA LEU A 62 2.24 5.52 -0.93
C LEU A 62 2.84 4.47 -1.88
N VAL A 63 3.07 4.89 -3.12
CA VAL A 63 3.99 4.25 -4.07
C VAL A 63 5.06 5.27 -4.40
N MET A 64 6.33 4.89 -4.31
CA MET A 64 7.44 5.75 -4.71
C MET A 64 8.28 5.03 -5.75
N ILE A 65 8.39 5.64 -6.93
CA ILE A 65 9.32 5.23 -7.97
C ILE A 65 10.68 5.80 -7.61
N LYS A 66 11.64 4.90 -7.42
CA LYS A 66 13.01 5.19 -7.01
C LYS A 66 13.81 5.83 -8.16
N PRO A 67 15.01 6.38 -7.89
CA PRO A 67 15.78 7.07 -8.92
C PRO A 67 16.15 6.23 -10.14
N ASP A 68 16.38 4.93 -9.96
CA ASP A 68 16.57 3.97 -11.05
C ASP A 68 15.34 3.86 -11.96
N GLY A 69 14.15 3.77 -11.36
CA GLY A 69 12.89 3.70 -12.11
C GLY A 69 12.55 4.98 -12.86
N VAL A 70 12.81 6.14 -12.23
CA VAL A 70 12.60 7.45 -12.86
C VAL A 70 13.57 7.65 -14.03
N ARG A 71 14.87 7.35 -13.86
CA ARG A 71 15.87 7.43 -14.94
C ARG A 71 15.57 6.50 -16.10
N ALA A 72 14.97 5.34 -15.83
CA ALA A 72 14.54 4.38 -16.84
C ALA A 72 13.22 4.77 -17.54
N GLY A 73 12.60 5.90 -17.21
CA GLY A 73 11.35 6.36 -17.84
C GLY A 73 10.11 5.53 -17.45
N LEU A 74 10.17 4.76 -16.36
CA LEU A 74 9.14 3.79 -16.00
C LEU A 74 7.90 4.40 -15.33
N SER A 75 7.88 5.71 -15.07
CA SER A 75 6.76 6.38 -14.39
C SER A 75 5.40 6.14 -15.05
N GLY A 76 5.33 6.30 -16.38
CA GLY A 76 4.09 6.09 -17.13
C GLY A 76 3.62 4.64 -17.11
N GLU A 77 4.54 3.69 -17.24
CA GLU A 77 4.21 2.26 -17.23
C GLU A 77 3.74 1.80 -15.84
N ILE A 78 4.41 2.23 -14.77
CA ILE A 78 4.03 1.91 -13.39
C ILE A 78 2.65 2.50 -13.06
N ALA A 79 2.41 3.77 -13.39
CA ALA A 79 1.11 4.40 -13.22
C ALA A 79 0.01 3.66 -14.02
N SER A 80 0.32 3.26 -15.25
CA SER A 80 -0.60 2.50 -16.11
C SER A 80 -0.93 1.12 -15.53
N ARG A 81 0.03 0.42 -14.93
CA ARG A 81 -0.22 -0.87 -14.25
C ARG A 81 -1.09 -0.71 -13.01
N ILE A 82 -0.85 0.34 -12.22
CA ILE A 82 -1.70 0.68 -11.07
C ILE A 82 -3.13 0.94 -11.54
N ALA A 83 -3.31 1.77 -12.57
CA ALA A 83 -4.63 2.06 -13.14
C ALA A 83 -5.32 0.81 -13.70
N ARG A 84 -4.61 -0.03 -14.46
CA ARG A 84 -5.12 -1.30 -15.01
C ARG A 84 -5.53 -2.29 -13.92
N SER A 85 -4.90 -2.23 -12.75
CA SER A 85 -5.34 -3.02 -11.59
C SER A 85 -6.66 -2.51 -10.99
N GLY A 86 -7.24 -1.40 -11.46
CA GLY A 86 -8.46 -0.83 -10.87
C GLY A 86 -8.19 -0.04 -9.58
N LEU A 87 -6.94 0.33 -9.32
CA LEU A 87 -6.57 1.32 -8.32
C LEU A 87 -6.47 2.70 -8.97
N LYS A 88 -6.63 3.77 -8.18
CA LYS A 88 -6.58 5.14 -8.69
C LYS A 88 -5.35 5.87 -8.16
N VAL A 89 -4.55 6.45 -9.04
CA VAL A 89 -3.55 7.47 -8.64
C VAL A 89 -4.31 8.78 -8.41
N VAL A 90 -4.34 9.26 -7.18
CA VAL A 90 -5.10 10.48 -6.79
C VAL A 90 -4.21 11.72 -6.69
N ALA A 91 -2.91 11.53 -6.48
CA ALA A 91 -1.91 12.59 -6.54
C ALA A 91 -0.57 11.97 -6.97
N SER A 92 0.23 12.72 -7.73
CA SER A 92 1.62 12.39 -8.04
C SER A 92 2.46 13.65 -7.97
N LYS A 93 3.71 13.53 -7.52
CA LYS A 93 4.71 14.59 -7.64
C LYS A 93 6.11 14.00 -7.82
N ARG A 94 6.91 14.66 -8.65
CA ARG A 94 8.34 14.38 -8.80
C ARG A 94 9.13 15.31 -7.90
N MET A 95 10.14 14.79 -7.22
CA MET A 95 11.00 15.58 -6.35
C MET A 95 12.35 14.91 -6.13
N ARG A 96 13.34 15.69 -5.71
CA ARG A 96 14.58 15.16 -5.14
C ARG A 96 14.45 15.14 -3.61
N LEU A 97 14.72 13.99 -3.01
CA LEU A 97 14.66 13.82 -1.56
C LEU A 97 15.92 14.38 -0.90
N ASP A 98 15.75 15.27 0.07
CA ASP A 98 16.84 15.58 1.00
C ASP A 98 17.09 14.38 1.93
N ARG A 99 18.27 14.38 2.57
CA ARG A 99 18.69 13.29 3.45
C ARG A 99 17.74 13.12 4.64
N ALA A 100 17.28 14.21 5.23
CA ALA A 100 16.43 14.18 6.42
C ALA A 100 15.07 13.53 6.13
N LEU A 101 14.47 13.83 4.98
CA LEU A 101 13.20 13.24 4.54
C LEU A 101 13.37 11.78 4.14
N ALA A 102 14.47 11.41 3.47
CA ALA A 102 14.80 10.02 3.16
C ALA A 102 15.00 9.18 4.44
N GLU A 103 15.70 9.72 5.44
CA GLU A 103 15.86 9.05 6.74
C GLU A 103 14.54 8.90 7.50
N ARG A 104 13.64 9.89 7.43
CA ARG A 104 12.30 9.79 8.03
C ARG A 104 11.47 8.70 7.35
N LEU A 105 11.51 8.63 6.02
CA LEU A 105 10.84 7.59 5.24
C LEU A 105 11.34 6.19 5.65
N TYR A 106 12.65 6.01 5.74
CA TYR A 106 13.27 4.73 6.08
C TYR A 106 13.54 4.53 7.57
N SER A 107 12.97 5.37 8.45
CA SER A 107 13.19 5.29 9.90
C SER A 107 12.99 3.90 10.53
N PRO A 108 12.07 3.02 10.05
CA PRO A 108 11.96 1.65 10.56
C PRO A 108 13.19 0.75 10.27
N HIS A 109 14.07 1.19 9.36
CA HIS A 109 15.30 0.49 8.98
C HIS A 109 16.55 1.08 9.66
N ARG A 110 16.39 2.10 10.50
CA ARG A 110 17.52 2.70 11.23
C ARG A 110 18.22 1.64 12.09
N GLY A 111 19.54 1.61 12.02
CA GLY A 111 20.37 0.60 12.69
C GLY A 111 20.67 -0.66 11.87
N LYS A 112 20.08 -0.81 10.67
CA LYS A 112 20.47 -1.87 9.73
C LYS A 112 21.70 -1.43 8.92
N GLU A 113 22.58 -2.38 8.61
CA GLU A 113 23.84 -2.11 7.91
C GLU A 113 23.64 -1.42 6.55
N PHE A 114 22.56 -1.75 5.83
CA PHE A 114 22.24 -1.18 4.54
C PHE A 114 21.52 0.19 4.60
N PHE A 115 21.20 0.71 5.78
CA PHE A 115 20.38 1.93 5.93
C PHE A 115 21.03 3.16 5.28
N LYS A 116 22.34 3.35 5.53
CA LYS A 116 23.08 4.49 4.99
C LYS A 116 23.08 4.48 3.47
N ASP A 117 23.43 3.34 2.88
CA ASP A 117 23.47 3.17 1.43
C ASP A 117 22.09 3.31 0.79
N LEU A 118 21.02 2.86 1.46
CA LEU A 118 19.66 3.05 0.99
C LEU A 118 19.29 4.53 0.94
N VAL A 119 19.61 5.29 1.98
CA VAL A 119 19.38 6.74 2.02
C VAL A 119 20.20 7.45 0.94
N ASP A 120 21.49 7.12 0.82
CA ASP A 120 22.38 7.70 -0.19
C ASP A 120 21.86 7.42 -1.61
N PHE A 121 21.42 6.19 -1.87
CA PHE A 121 20.84 5.80 -3.15
C PHE A 121 19.57 6.60 -3.47
N ILE A 122 18.68 6.78 -2.50
CA ILE A 122 17.42 7.48 -2.68
C ILE A 122 17.62 8.99 -2.90
N CYS A 123 18.65 9.57 -2.28
CA CYS A 123 19.04 10.97 -2.48
C CYS A 123 19.87 11.20 -3.77
N SER A 124 20.27 10.13 -4.47
CA SER A 124 21.16 10.22 -5.65
C SER A 124 20.48 10.82 -6.88
N GLY A 125 19.14 10.80 -6.95
CA GLY A 125 18.39 11.36 -8.08
C GLY A 125 16.95 11.72 -7.71
N GLU A 126 16.16 12.03 -8.74
CA GLU A 126 14.74 12.31 -8.58
C GLU A 126 13.94 11.04 -8.27
N VAL A 127 12.92 11.19 -7.45
CA VAL A 127 11.90 10.17 -7.19
C VAL A 127 10.54 10.69 -7.63
N GLU A 128 9.63 9.77 -7.94
CA GLU A 128 8.23 10.10 -8.17
C GLU A 128 7.36 9.43 -7.12
N VAL A 129 6.68 10.24 -6.30
CA VAL A 129 5.78 9.75 -5.25
C VAL A 129 4.33 9.87 -5.71
N MET A 130 3.59 8.79 -5.53
CA MET A 130 2.20 8.64 -5.93
C MET A 130 1.35 8.26 -4.72
N MET A 131 0.25 8.97 -4.52
CA MET A 131 -0.82 8.56 -3.62
C MET A 131 -1.79 7.68 -4.41
N VAL A 132 -1.89 6.41 -4.03
CA VAL A 132 -2.76 5.43 -4.68
C VAL A 132 -3.93 5.11 -3.76
N GLU A 133 -5.15 5.24 -4.27
CA GLU A 133 -6.41 4.99 -3.56
C GLU A 133 -7.15 3.79 -4.15
N GLY A 134 -7.77 2.99 -3.28
CA GLY A 134 -8.67 1.91 -3.68
C GLY A 134 -9.01 0.99 -2.52
N GLU A 135 -9.82 -0.03 -2.79
CA GLU A 135 -10.02 -1.12 -1.84
C GLU A 135 -8.73 -1.92 -1.66
N ARG A 136 -8.37 -2.19 -0.39
CA ARG A 136 -7.19 -2.99 -0.02
C ARG A 136 -5.92 -2.50 -0.75
N ALA A 137 -5.81 -1.19 -0.98
CA ALA A 137 -4.81 -0.60 -1.86
C ALA A 137 -3.39 -1.01 -1.46
N VAL A 138 -3.09 -1.07 -0.15
CA VAL A 138 -1.77 -1.49 0.34
C VAL A 138 -1.43 -2.90 -0.14
N LYS A 139 -2.34 -3.88 0.08
CA LYS A 139 -2.11 -5.28 -0.30
C LYS A 139 -1.98 -5.41 -1.82
N ARG A 140 -2.88 -4.79 -2.56
CA ARG A 140 -2.93 -4.88 -4.03
C ARG A 140 -1.71 -4.26 -4.68
N VAL A 141 -1.26 -3.10 -4.20
CA VAL A 141 0.00 -2.50 -4.63
C VAL A 141 1.18 -3.42 -4.33
N ARG A 142 1.26 -4.03 -3.14
CA ARG A 142 2.36 -4.97 -2.83
C ARG A 142 2.37 -6.19 -3.74
N GLN A 143 1.21 -6.72 -4.09
CA GLN A 143 1.08 -7.82 -5.06
C GLN A 143 1.55 -7.40 -6.45
N LEU A 144 1.16 -6.20 -6.90
CA LEU A 144 1.58 -5.63 -8.18
C LEU A 144 3.09 -5.38 -8.23
N VAL A 145 3.66 -4.90 -7.12
CA VAL A 145 5.09 -4.58 -7.00
C VAL A 145 5.95 -5.85 -6.96
N GLY A 146 5.53 -6.86 -6.19
CA GLY A 146 6.26 -8.11 -6.00
C GLY A 146 7.28 -8.08 -4.85
N PRO A 147 7.94 -9.23 -4.57
CA PRO A 147 8.98 -9.39 -3.55
C PRO A 147 10.11 -8.36 -3.65
N THR A 148 10.83 -8.09 -2.54
CA THR A 148 11.89 -7.08 -2.51
C THR A 148 13.04 -7.38 -3.45
N ASP A 149 13.42 -8.65 -3.56
CA ASP A 149 14.46 -9.11 -4.47
C ASP A 149 13.85 -9.41 -5.85
N PRO A 150 14.26 -8.67 -6.90
CA PRO A 150 13.83 -8.95 -8.28
C PRO A 150 14.12 -10.37 -8.76
N ALA A 151 15.19 -11.01 -8.28
CA ALA A 151 15.59 -12.35 -8.72
C ALA A 151 14.55 -13.43 -8.39
N VAL A 152 13.79 -13.24 -7.31
CA VAL A 152 12.71 -14.13 -6.87
C VAL A 152 11.32 -13.55 -7.15
N ALA A 153 11.25 -12.36 -7.75
CA ALA A 153 9.99 -11.71 -8.07
C ALA A 153 9.37 -12.35 -9.33
N PRO A 154 8.09 -12.80 -9.28
CA PRO A 154 7.45 -13.39 -10.46
C PRO A 154 7.38 -12.40 -11.63
N LYS A 155 7.53 -12.92 -12.85
CA LYS A 155 7.25 -12.15 -14.08
C LYS A 155 5.82 -11.60 -14.06
N GLY A 156 5.65 -10.38 -14.54
CA GLY A 156 4.41 -9.61 -14.47
C GLY A 156 4.31 -8.71 -13.24
N THR A 157 5.11 -8.93 -12.20
CA THR A 157 5.27 -7.95 -11.11
C THR A 157 6.21 -6.82 -11.54
N ILE A 158 6.07 -5.62 -10.98
CA ILE A 158 6.92 -4.48 -11.35
C ILE A 158 8.40 -4.79 -11.09
N ARG A 159 8.72 -5.44 -9.96
CA ARG A 159 10.11 -5.79 -9.63
C ARG A 159 10.62 -6.95 -10.47
N GLY A 160 9.80 -7.94 -10.79
CA GLY A 160 10.20 -9.05 -11.66
C GLY A 160 10.47 -8.59 -13.10
N ASP A 161 9.75 -7.58 -13.58
CA ASP A 161 9.90 -7.11 -14.96
C ASP A 161 11.00 -6.05 -15.12
N PHE A 162 11.22 -5.21 -14.11
CA PHE A 162 12.10 -4.02 -14.25
C PHE A 162 13.21 -3.92 -13.21
N GLY A 163 13.17 -4.72 -12.14
CA GLY A 163 14.18 -4.69 -11.08
C GLY A 163 15.51 -5.31 -11.55
N LYS A 164 16.61 -4.69 -11.14
CA LYS A 164 17.98 -5.18 -11.45
C LYS A 164 18.65 -5.84 -10.26
N SER A 165 18.42 -5.31 -9.06
CA SER A 165 19.00 -5.82 -7.80
C SER A 165 18.12 -5.42 -6.62
N ILE A 166 18.44 -5.90 -5.41
CA ILE A 166 17.72 -5.52 -4.17
C ILE A 166 17.73 -4.00 -3.95
N ARG A 167 18.84 -3.33 -4.29
CA ARG A 167 18.97 -1.86 -4.17
C ARG A 167 18.18 -1.15 -5.27
N GLU A 168 18.37 -1.59 -6.52
CA GLU A 168 17.73 -1.07 -7.74
C GLU A 168 16.52 -1.93 -8.14
N ASN A 169 15.51 -1.92 -7.27
CA ASN A 169 14.25 -2.64 -7.48
C ASN A 169 13.10 -1.71 -7.88
N VAL A 170 13.39 -0.54 -8.44
CA VAL A 170 12.46 0.40 -9.11
C VAL A 170 11.42 1.08 -8.23
N VAL A 171 10.77 0.37 -7.30
CA VAL A 171 9.61 0.87 -6.54
C VAL A 171 9.73 0.54 -5.06
N HIS A 172 9.41 1.54 -4.24
CA HIS A 172 9.04 1.40 -2.83
C HIS A 172 7.51 1.47 -2.68
N ALA A 173 6.97 0.61 -1.82
CA ALA A 173 5.55 0.61 -1.47
C ALA A 173 5.40 0.32 0.02
N ALA A 174 4.40 0.95 0.65
CA ALA A 174 4.13 0.77 2.07
C ALA A 174 3.83 -0.71 2.40
N ASP A 175 4.35 -1.18 3.54
CA ASP A 175 4.21 -2.57 3.98
C ASP A 175 2.86 -2.88 4.64
N SER A 176 2.20 -1.86 5.17
CA SER A 176 1.02 -1.93 6.03
C SER A 176 0.21 -0.63 5.96
N VAL A 177 -1.06 -0.67 6.34
CA VAL A 177 -1.93 0.52 6.41
C VAL A 177 -1.37 1.58 7.38
N ARG A 178 -0.70 1.15 8.46
CA ARG A 178 -0.03 2.06 9.40
C ARG A 178 1.14 2.78 8.75
N SER A 179 2.00 2.05 8.04
CA SER A 179 3.12 2.64 7.30
C SER A 179 2.63 3.55 6.18
N ALA A 180 1.61 3.14 5.44
CA ALA A 180 0.99 3.96 4.41
C ALA A 180 0.55 5.34 4.93
N LYS A 181 -0.14 5.39 6.09
CA LYS A 181 -0.55 6.66 6.71
C LYS A 181 0.64 7.55 7.10
N ARG A 182 1.65 6.96 7.75
CA ARG A 182 2.88 7.67 8.15
C ARG A 182 3.59 8.23 6.92
N GLU A 183 3.78 7.38 5.92
CA GLU A 183 4.50 7.71 4.69
C GLU A 183 3.77 8.77 3.87
N LEU A 184 2.45 8.65 3.71
CA LEU A 184 1.66 9.68 3.02
C LEU A 184 1.78 11.04 3.71
N ALA A 185 1.71 11.11 5.04
CA ALA A 185 1.86 12.36 5.79
C ALA A 185 3.27 13.01 5.67
N LEU A 186 4.28 12.28 5.18
CA LEU A 186 5.58 12.87 4.85
C LEU A 186 5.58 13.60 3.51
N PHE A 187 4.67 13.24 2.60
CA PHE A 187 4.67 13.70 1.21
C PHE A 187 3.45 14.53 0.82
N PHE A 188 2.31 14.35 1.46
CA PHE A 188 1.02 14.98 1.16
C PHE A 188 0.30 15.38 2.45
#